data_AF-A0A966UZE4-F1
#
_entry.id   AF-A0A966UZE4-F1
#
_cell.length_a   1.000
_cell.length_b   1.000
_cell.length_c   1.000
_cell.angle_alpha   90.00
_cell.angle_beta   90.00
_cell.angle_gamma   90.00
#
_symmetry.space_group_name_H-M   'P 1'
#
loop_
_entity.id
_entity.type
_entity.pdbx_description
1 polymer ?
#
loop_
_entity_poly.entity_id
_entity_poly.type
_entity_poly.pdbx_seq_one_letter_code
_entity_poly.pdbx_strand_id
1 'polypeptide(L)'
;AYQSGYIDAEYQAQGALIRVLLCLLPALVFLLARRRFQLSSLQQRIWILLSVGSILAAIGLATVASSVVIDRLALYLLPLQIFVGSRLPDTQLLGITPRVWNQLLIALSLTVLLVWLLFASNSYAWLPYRNLLLPF
;
A
#
# COMPACT_ATOMS: atom_id res chain seq x y z
N ALA A 1 17.60 -28.30 -13.85
CA ALA A 1 16.44 -27.73 -14.57
C ALA A 1 15.50 -27.00 -13.60
N TYR A 2 15.98 -25.98 -12.89
CA TYR A 2 15.19 -25.17 -11.94
C TYR A 2 15.22 -23.66 -12.26
N GLN A 3 15.97 -23.23 -13.29
CA GLN A 3 16.12 -21.82 -13.65
C GLN A 3 15.09 -21.34 -14.69
N SER A 4 14.56 -22.22 -15.53
CA SER A 4 13.64 -21.83 -16.62
C SER A 4 12.22 -21.51 -16.14
N GLY A 5 11.76 -22.14 -15.06
CA GLY A 5 10.40 -21.92 -14.55
C GLY A 5 10.15 -20.55 -13.90
N TYR A 6 11.19 -19.78 -13.56
CA TYR A 6 11.04 -18.45 -12.96
C TYR A 6 10.77 -17.33 -13.98
N ILE A 7 11.14 -17.57 -15.25
CA ILE A 7 11.01 -16.59 -16.33
C ILE A 7 9.72 -16.83 -17.11
N ASP A 8 9.33 -18.10 -17.30
CA ASP A 8 8.14 -18.48 -18.07
C ASP A 8 6.86 -18.62 -17.22
N ALA A 9 6.98 -18.79 -15.91
CA ALA A 9 5.83 -18.67 -15.02
C ALA A 9 5.59 -17.18 -14.79
N GLU A 10 4.58 -16.67 -15.47
CA GLU A 10 3.93 -15.39 -15.23
C GLU A 10 3.42 -15.38 -13.76
N TYR A 11 4.34 -15.25 -12.80
CA TYR A 11 4.05 -15.18 -11.38
C TYR A 11 3.39 -13.83 -11.15
N GLN A 12 2.08 -13.80 -11.39
CA GLN A 12 1.20 -12.69 -11.12
C GLN A 12 0.84 -12.71 -9.63
N ALA A 13 1.50 -11.86 -8.85
CA ALA A 13 1.07 -11.49 -7.52
C ALA A 13 -0.25 -10.72 -7.67
N GLN A 14 -1.38 -11.42 -7.51
CA GLN A 14 -2.74 -10.86 -7.65
C GLN A 14 -2.96 -9.62 -6.76
N GLY A 15 -2.23 -9.51 -5.63
CA GLY A 15 -2.28 -8.36 -4.74
C GLY A 15 -1.37 -7.18 -5.10
N ALA A 16 -0.42 -7.36 -6.04
CA ALA A 16 0.60 -6.35 -6.35
C ALA A 16 -0.02 -5.06 -6.86
N LEU A 17 -0.97 -5.17 -7.79
CA LEU A 17 -1.66 -4.03 -8.37
C LEU A 17 -2.36 -3.19 -7.30
N ILE A 18 -3.12 -3.85 -6.41
CA ILE A 18 -3.87 -3.15 -5.36
C ILE A 18 -2.91 -2.45 -4.40
N ARG A 19 -1.85 -3.13 -3.93
CA ARG A 19 -0.85 -2.50 -3.02
C ARG A 19 -0.14 -1.34 -3.67
N VAL A 20 0.27 -1.48 -4.92
CA VAL A 20 0.94 -0.42 -5.68
C VAL A 20 0.03 0.80 -5.81
N LEU A 21 -1.26 0.61 -6.13
CA LEU A 21 -2.22 1.72 -6.18
C LEU A 21 -2.42 2.38 -4.81
N LEU A 22 -2.53 1.59 -3.74
CA LEU A 22 -2.67 2.09 -2.37
C LEU A 22 -1.44 2.87 -1.88
N CYS A 23 -0.24 2.58 -2.41
CA CYS A 23 0.99 3.36 -2.15
C CYS A 23 1.14 4.56 -3.11
N LEU A 24 0.68 4.43 -4.36
CA LEU A 24 0.77 5.49 -5.37
C LEU A 24 -0.09 6.70 -5.01
N LEU A 25 -1.32 6.49 -4.55
CA LEU A 25 -2.21 7.57 -4.12
C LEU A 25 -1.57 8.49 -3.06
N PRO A 26 -1.10 7.98 -1.89
CA PRO A 26 -0.44 8.81 -0.89
C PRO A 26 0.88 9.42 -1.40
N ALA A 27 1.61 8.74 -2.28
CA ALA A 27 2.81 9.31 -2.91
C ALA A 27 2.49 10.58 -3.72
N LEU A 28 1.45 10.53 -4.57
CA LEU A 28 1.02 11.67 -5.38
C LEU A 28 0.55 12.83 -4.49
N VAL A 29 -0.30 12.53 -3.49
CA VAL A 29 -0.78 13.53 -2.54
C VAL A 29 0.39 14.19 -1.81
N PHE A 30 1.35 13.39 -1.33
CA PHE A 30 2.52 13.92 -0.64
C PHE A 30 3.36 14.82 -1.54
N LEU A 31 3.67 14.41 -2.77
CA LEU A 31 4.50 15.21 -3.67
C LEU A 31 3.85 16.55 -4.05
N LEU A 32 2.52 16.55 -4.27
CA LEU A 32 1.72 17.75 -4.55
C LEU A 32 1.71 18.71 -3.35
N ALA A 33 1.53 18.18 -2.14
CA ALA A 33 1.35 18.96 -0.94
C ALA A 33 2.55 18.97 0.02
N ARG A 34 3.74 18.58 -0.44
CA ARG A 34 4.94 18.38 0.39
C ARG A 34 5.31 19.58 1.28
N ARG A 35 4.96 20.81 0.87
CA ARG A 35 5.19 22.04 1.62
C ARG A 35 4.21 22.22 2.79
N ARG A 36 3.01 21.66 2.69
CA ARG A 36 1.94 21.75 3.70
C ARG A 36 2.18 20.83 4.91
N PHE A 37 2.98 19.78 4.76
CA PHE A 37 3.31 18.85 5.84
C PHE A 37 4.31 19.39 6.88
N GLN A 38 4.88 20.60 6.67
CA GLN A 38 5.77 21.29 7.62
C GLN A 38 6.91 20.41 8.18
N LEU A 39 7.57 19.67 7.29
CA LEU A 39 8.64 18.72 7.66
C LEU A 39 10.02 19.38 7.64
N SER A 40 10.95 18.82 8.41
CA SER A 40 12.37 19.19 8.27
C SER A 40 12.91 18.75 6.91
N SER A 41 14.00 19.38 6.44
CA SER A 41 14.61 19.08 5.14
C SER A 41 15.01 17.61 5.01
N LEU A 42 15.56 17.01 6.08
CA LEU A 42 15.93 15.60 6.12
C LEU A 42 14.70 14.69 6.01
N GLN A 43 13.67 14.93 6.83
CA GLN A 43 12.44 14.14 6.81
C GLN A 43 11.77 14.22 5.45
N GLN A 44 11.66 15.43 4.89
CA GLN A 44 11.06 15.65 3.58
C GLN A 44 11.79 14.86 2.49
N ARG A 45 13.12 14.80 2.53
CA ARG A 45 13.91 14.02 1.56
C ARG A 45 13.60 12.52 1.61
N ILE A 46 13.45 11.96 2.81
CA ILE A 46 13.09 10.54 3.00
C ILE A 46 11.72 10.25 2.39
N TRP A 47 10.72 11.08 2.69
CA TRP A 47 9.36 10.89 2.17
C TRP A 47 9.26 11.13 0.66
N ILE A 48 10.07 12.04 0.11
CA ILE A 48 10.20 12.20 -1.35
C ILE A 48 10.76 10.92 -1.97
N LEU A 49 11.83 10.34 -1.40
CA LEU A 49 12.41 9.09 -1.90
C LEU A 49 11.41 7.93 -1.86
N LEU A 50 10.65 7.78 -0.77
CA LEU A 50 9.58 6.79 -0.68
C LEU A 50 8.45 7.03 -1.69
N SER A 51 8.09 8.29 -1.94
CA SER A 51 7.06 8.65 -2.93
C SER A 51 7.53 8.36 -4.35
N VAL A 52 8.78 8.70 -4.68
CA VAL A 52 9.40 8.35 -5.97
C VAL A 52 9.49 6.84 -6.12
N GLY A 53 9.90 6.12 -5.07
CA GLY A 53 9.90 4.66 -5.06
C GLY A 53 8.52 4.05 -5.36
N SER A 54 7.45 4.64 -4.85
CA SER A 54 6.07 4.21 -5.13
C SER A 54 5.66 4.46 -6.58
N ILE A 55 6.06 5.59 -7.17
CA ILE A 55 5.84 5.87 -8.60
C ILE A 55 6.65 4.90 -9.46
N LEU A 56 7.91 4.65 -9.13
CA LEU A 56 8.75 3.68 -9.83
C LEU A 56 8.18 2.26 -9.73
N ALA A 57 7.64 1.86 -8.58
CA ALA A 57 6.95 0.58 -8.42
C ALA A 57 5.71 0.49 -9.32
N ALA A 58 4.94 1.58 -9.48
CA ALA A 58 3.80 1.63 -10.38
C ALA A 58 4.20 1.52 -11.86
N ILE A 59 5.25 2.23 -12.27
CA ILE A 59 5.81 2.13 -13.63
C ILE A 59 6.37 0.72 -13.86
N GLY A 60 7.09 0.18 -12.87
CA GLY A 60 7.63 -1.16 -12.89
C GLY A 60 6.54 -2.20 -13.11
N LEU A 61 5.37 -2.05 -12.49
CA LEU A 61 4.26 -3.01 -12.64
C LEU A 61 3.74 -3.08 -14.07
N ALA A 62 3.78 -1.97 -14.80
CA ALA A 62 3.36 -1.91 -16.19
C ALA A 62 4.43 -2.42 -17.17
N THR A 63 5.70 -2.57 -16.74
CA THR A 63 6.85 -2.76 -17.65
C THR A 63 7.72 -3.98 -17.35
N VAL A 64 7.67 -4.53 -16.14
CA VAL A 64 8.53 -5.62 -15.68
C VAL A 64 7.75 -6.92 -15.62
N ALA A 65 8.36 -8.00 -16.12
CA ALA A 65 7.73 -9.34 -16.20
C ALA A 65 7.44 -9.99 -14.83
N SER A 66 8.15 -9.60 -13.76
CA SER A 66 7.97 -10.21 -12.42
C SER A 66 7.22 -9.28 -11.46
N SER A 67 5.91 -9.50 -11.34
CA SER A 67 5.06 -8.76 -10.40
C SER A 67 5.35 -9.05 -8.92
N VAL A 68 6.01 -10.17 -8.60
CA VAL A 68 6.39 -10.57 -7.22
C VAL A 68 7.42 -9.62 -6.62
N VAL A 69 8.41 -9.20 -7.40
CA VAL A 69 9.44 -8.25 -6.94
C VAL A 69 8.79 -6.92 -6.60
N ILE A 70 7.82 -6.50 -7.42
CA ILE A 70 7.11 -5.24 -7.25
C ILE A 70 6.17 -5.30 -6.05
N ASP A 71 5.48 -6.42 -5.83
CA ASP A 71 4.69 -6.64 -4.62
C ASP A 71 5.55 -6.46 -3.36
N ARG A 72 6.75 -7.06 -3.34
CA ARG A 72 7.70 -6.91 -2.22
C ARG A 72 8.17 -5.48 -2.04
N LEU A 73 8.47 -4.77 -3.12
CA LEU A 73 8.83 -3.34 -3.06
C LEU A 73 7.67 -2.51 -2.51
N ALA A 74 6.44 -2.74 -2.97
CA ALA A 74 5.26 -2.05 -2.49
C ALA A 74 5.03 -2.25 -0.98
N LEU A 75 5.33 -3.44 -0.44
CA LEU A 75 5.29 -3.70 1.01
C LEU A 75 6.24 -2.79 1.80
N TYR A 76 7.46 -2.55 1.30
CA TYR A 76 8.40 -1.64 1.95
C TYR A 76 7.99 -0.16 1.86
N LEU A 77 7.03 0.17 0.99
CA LEU A 77 6.53 1.51 0.76
C LEU A 77 5.25 1.82 1.55
N LEU A 78 4.66 0.83 2.23
CA LEU A 78 3.49 1.00 3.10
C LEU A 78 3.62 2.11 4.17
N PRO A 79 4.80 2.40 4.77
CA PRO A 79 4.93 3.50 5.72
C PRO A 79 4.47 4.85 5.15
N LEU A 80 4.57 5.05 3.84
CA LEU A 80 4.09 6.25 3.16
C LEU A 80 2.57 6.42 3.29
N GLN A 81 1.81 5.33 3.16
CA GLN A 81 0.36 5.34 3.28
C GLN A 81 -0.08 5.76 4.70
N ILE A 82 0.58 5.21 5.72
CA ILE A 82 0.28 5.54 7.13
C ILE A 82 0.64 7.00 7.42
N PHE A 83 1.81 7.43 6.97
CA PHE A 83 2.29 8.79 7.22
C PHE A 83 1.41 9.85 6.54
N VAL A 84 1.15 9.69 5.25
CA VAL A 84 0.33 10.63 4.49
C VAL A 84 -1.11 10.57 4.97
N GLY A 85 -1.66 9.37 5.16
CA GLY A 85 -3.03 9.18 5.64
C GLY A 85 -3.26 9.87 6.98
N SER A 86 -2.38 9.70 7.97
CA SER A 86 -2.56 10.31 9.29
C SER A 86 -2.47 11.84 9.30
N ARG A 87 -1.63 12.43 8.44
CA ARG A 87 -1.35 13.89 8.43
C ARG A 87 -2.09 14.67 7.35
N LEU A 88 -2.81 13.99 6.47
CA LEU A 88 -3.59 14.63 5.42
C LEU A 88 -4.56 15.71 5.93
N PRO A 89 -5.34 15.53 7.01
CA PRO A 89 -6.29 16.54 7.44
C PRO A 89 -5.59 17.79 7.98
N ASP A 90 -4.38 17.65 8.55
CA ASP A 90 -3.58 18.78 9.05
C ASP A 90 -3.10 19.68 7.92
N THR A 91 -2.94 19.13 6.71
CA THR A 91 -2.56 19.92 5.52
C THR A 91 -3.69 20.80 4.97
N GLN A 92 -4.92 20.60 5.44
CA GLN A 92 -6.15 21.29 4.99
C GLN A 92 -6.43 21.19 3.47
N LEU A 93 -5.81 20.23 2.76
CA LEU A 93 -5.97 20.04 1.31
C LEU A 93 -7.42 19.78 0.89
N LEU A 94 -8.13 18.94 1.63
CA LEU A 94 -9.47 18.45 1.26
C LEU A 94 -10.60 19.28 1.89
N GLY A 95 -10.30 20.24 2.77
CA GLY A 95 -11.30 21.03 3.49
C GLY A 95 -12.23 20.23 4.42
N ILE A 96 -11.92 18.95 4.66
CA ILE A 96 -12.69 18.06 5.55
C ILE A 96 -12.16 18.12 6.98
N THR A 97 -13.04 17.86 7.94
CA THR A 97 -12.63 17.79 9.35
C THR A 97 -11.80 16.52 9.61
N PRO A 98 -10.84 16.55 10.55
CA PRO A 98 -10.04 15.37 10.90
C PRO A 98 -10.88 14.16 11.33
N ARG A 99 -12.03 14.39 11.96
CA ARG A 99 -12.95 13.33 12.40
C ARG A 99 -13.53 12.56 11.21
N VAL A 100 -14.07 13.28 10.22
CA VAL A 100 -14.64 12.68 9.01
C VAL A 100 -13.54 11.94 8.23
N TRP A 101 -12.35 12.55 8.11
CA TRP A 101 -11.23 11.89 7.46
C TRP A 101 -10.83 10.58 8.13
N ASN A 102 -10.72 10.56 9.46
CA ASN A 102 -10.38 9.35 10.20
C ASN A 102 -11.45 8.25 10.01
N GLN A 103 -12.73 8.62 10.00
CA GLN A 103 -13.81 7.67 9.70
C GLN A 103 -13.69 7.09 8.29
N LEU A 104 -13.39 7.93 7.29
CA LEU A 104 -13.16 7.49 5.91
C LEU A 104 -11.95 6.57 5.80
N LEU A 105 -10.84 6.88 6.48
CA LEU A 105 -9.67 6.01 6.51
C LEU A 105 -9.98 4.65 7.15
N ILE A 106 -10.67 4.63 8.28
CA ILE A 106 -11.09 3.38 8.94
C ILE A 106 -12.00 2.58 8.01
N ALA A 107 -13.00 3.21 7.39
CA ALA A 107 -13.90 2.56 6.46
C ALA A 107 -13.16 1.99 5.23
N LEU A 108 -12.20 2.73 4.67
CA LEU A 108 -11.38 2.28 3.56
C LEU A 108 -10.50 1.09 3.97
N SER A 109 -9.83 1.17 5.13
CA SER A 109 -9.02 0.06 5.66
C SER A 109 -9.85 -1.20 5.92
N LEU A 110 -11.03 -1.04 6.51
CA LEU A 110 -11.96 -2.14 6.74
C LEU A 110 -12.44 -2.75 5.41
N THR A 111 -12.73 -1.91 4.42
CA THR A 111 -13.14 -2.37 3.09
C THR A 111 -12.03 -3.18 2.42
N VAL A 112 -10.78 -2.69 2.44
CA VAL A 112 -9.62 -3.41 1.90
C VAL A 112 -9.45 -4.76 2.61
N LEU A 113 -9.60 -4.78 3.94
CA LEU A 113 -9.53 -6.01 4.72
C LEU A 113 -10.65 -7.00 4.35
N LEU A 114 -11.89 -6.54 4.22
CA LEU A 114 -13.03 -7.36 3.86
C LEU A 114 -12.90 -7.92 2.45
N VAL A 115 -12.45 -7.10 1.49
CA VAL A 115 -12.19 -7.55 0.13
C VAL A 115 -11.12 -8.65 0.13
N TRP A 116 -10.05 -8.47 0.89
CA TRP A 116 -9.03 -9.49 1.03
C TRP A 116 -9.59 -10.77 1.69
N LEU A 117 -10.35 -10.66 2.78
CA LEU A 117 -10.87 -11.81 3.51
C LEU A 117 -11.88 -12.63 2.69
N LEU A 118 -12.74 -11.96 1.92
CA LEU A 118 -13.83 -12.60 1.19
C LEU A 118 -13.43 -13.07 -0.21
N PHE A 119 -12.46 -12.40 -0.87
CA PHE A 119 -12.16 -12.62 -2.29
C PHE A 119 -10.71 -12.97 -2.59
N ALA A 120 -9.79 -12.97 -1.61
CA ALA A 120 -8.42 -13.40 -1.89
C ALA A 120 -8.36 -14.89 -2.24
N SER A 121 -7.58 -15.23 -3.27
CA SER A 121 -7.35 -16.62 -3.69
C SER A 121 -6.81 -17.51 -2.58
N ASN A 122 -6.00 -16.97 -1.67
CA ASN A 122 -5.44 -17.68 -0.52
C ASN A 122 -6.25 -17.49 0.78
N SER A 123 -7.46 -16.93 0.72
CA SER A 123 -8.31 -16.72 1.90
C SER A 123 -8.62 -18.04 2.63
N TYR A 124 -8.81 -19.13 1.89
CA TYR A 124 -9.08 -20.46 2.44
C TYR A 124 -7.97 -21.01 3.34
N ALA A 125 -6.72 -20.55 3.15
CA ALA A 125 -5.58 -20.96 3.96
C ALA A 125 -5.46 -20.14 5.26
N TRP A 126 -6.28 -19.10 5.42
CA TRP A 126 -6.34 -18.28 6.62
C TRP A 126 -7.35 -18.85 7.62
N LEU A 127 -7.07 -20.07 8.10
CA LEU A 127 -7.85 -20.69 9.17
C LEU A 127 -7.57 -19.96 10.50
N PRO A 128 -8.60 -19.70 11.32
CA PRO A 128 -8.38 -19.17 12.67
C PRO A 128 -7.39 -20.08 13.40
N TYR A 129 -6.37 -19.49 14.03
CA TYR A 129 -5.49 -20.25 14.90
C TYR A 129 -6.35 -20.98 15.94
N ARG A 130 -6.10 -22.28 16.09
CA ARG A 130 -6.72 -23.08 17.15
C ARG A 130 -6.36 -22.45 18.48
N ASN A 131 -7.33 -21.76 19.05
CA ASN A 131 -7.20 -21.06 20.32
C ASN A 131 -8.09 -21.75 21.34
N LEU A 132 -7.79 -21.58 22.62
CA LEU A 132 -8.59 -22.16 23.72
C LEU A 132 -10.10 -21.81 23.60
N LEU A 133 -10.41 -20.64 23.01
CA LEU A 133 -11.77 -20.12 22.80
C LEU A 133 -12.50 -20.69 21.57
N LEU A 134 -11.75 -21.15 20.55
CA LEU A 134 -12.29 -21.71 19.32
C LEU A 134 -11.53 -23.03 19.03
N PRO A 135 -11.89 -24.12 19.72
CA PRO A 135 -11.15 -25.37 19.65
C PRO A 135 -11.48 -26.25 18.42
N PHE A 136 -12.44 -25.84 17.58
CA PHE A 136 -12.92 -26.61 16.42
C PHE A 136 -12.14 -26.27 15.16
#